data_AF-A0A356V5A7-F1
#
_entry.id   AF-A0A356V5A7-F1
#
_cell.length_a   1.000
_cell.length_b   1.000
_cell.length_c   1.000
_cell.angle_alpha   90.00
_cell.angle_beta   90.00
_cell.angle_gamma   90.00
#
_symmetry.space_group_name_H-M   'P 1'
#
loop_
_entity.id
_entity.type
_entity.pdbx_description
1 polymer ?
#
loop_
_entity_poly.entity_id
_entity_poly.type
_entity_poly.pdbx_seq_one_letter_code
_entity_poly.pdbx_strand_id
1 'polypeptide(L)'
;MPVLLLLSLGPNNEGSVKSCIFKTQNRQTATFCWVARLNIHVIHIGKPRIKDRPMTPVAPLPKLSGYVFVAVQDAGRLKQFRDQIDLLRSFGWAINDSGQPVFGTWDMQVRELADFEQEKPDTATIIICKTAHDAAVEPDGFVILSMLGGGMIERDLAASVDTDLLVDKVLVGLNWTMVYAGEFCGIARSPERGTEGARSILTEAGFRGRRLKDLAKMICSTDSLSRSMGLAAINAFWNRPVENSEKSGFSRFDPPGEGLVIIGGFRDSKKRLPKAKIVEREPVSDDVDISDAGRTIANAKYLAITAQTLMNGSLEPLLRASKMVPFRMLIGPSAPLCPVLLDYGLDDVSGNVVVHRDATEQFILETGTMIMRDDLTQSHSIRR
;
A
#
# COMPACT_ATOMS: atom_id res chain seq x y z
N MET A 1 10.70 -32.86 -2.68
CA MET A 1 9.52 -33.10 -3.55
C MET A 1 9.90 -34.13 -4.60
N PRO A 2 9.10 -35.19 -4.86
CA PRO A 2 9.36 -36.07 -6.00
C PRO A 2 8.99 -35.31 -7.28
N VAL A 3 9.91 -35.26 -8.25
CA VAL A 3 9.64 -34.71 -9.57
C VAL A 3 8.97 -35.81 -10.39
N LEU A 4 7.69 -35.62 -10.73
CA LEU A 4 6.99 -36.49 -11.66
C LEU A 4 7.42 -36.11 -13.09
N LEU A 5 8.26 -36.93 -13.73
CA LEU A 5 8.61 -36.76 -15.14
C LEU A 5 7.56 -37.48 -15.99
N LEU A 6 6.66 -36.72 -16.64
CA LEU A 6 5.78 -37.25 -17.69
C LEU A 6 6.52 -37.15 -19.02
N LEU A 7 6.94 -38.29 -19.56
CA LEU A 7 7.46 -38.40 -20.92
C LEU A 7 6.28 -38.53 -21.88
N SER A 8 6.08 -37.53 -22.74
CA SER A 8 5.23 -37.65 -23.93
C SER A 8 6.09 -38.12 -25.10
N LEU A 9 5.76 -39.27 -25.68
CA LEU A 9 6.37 -39.73 -26.93
C LEU A 9 5.53 -39.19 -28.09
N GLY A 10 6.19 -38.58 -29.08
CA GLY A 10 5.58 -38.21 -30.35
C GLY A 10 5.09 -39.45 -31.14
N PRO A 11 4.29 -39.26 -32.22
CA PRO A 11 3.28 -40.23 -32.66
C PRO A 11 3.76 -41.57 -33.25
N ASN A 12 5.07 -41.87 -33.31
CA ASN A 12 5.58 -43.00 -34.10
C ASN A 12 6.57 -43.87 -33.32
N ASN A 13 6.16 -44.49 -32.22
CA ASN A 13 6.81 -45.70 -31.71
C ASN A 13 5.89 -46.44 -30.74
N GLU A 14 5.31 -47.54 -31.20
CA GLU A 14 4.69 -48.56 -30.34
C GLU A 14 5.79 -49.32 -29.59
N GLY A 15 5.72 -49.36 -28.25
CA GLY A 15 6.64 -50.18 -27.46
C GLY A 15 6.65 -49.85 -25.96
N SER A 16 5.94 -50.68 -25.18
CA SER A 16 5.98 -50.88 -23.72
C SER A 16 6.73 -49.86 -22.82
N VAL A 17 5.99 -49.15 -21.98
CA VAL A 17 6.54 -48.33 -20.88
C VAL A 17 7.01 -49.23 -19.73
N LYS A 18 8.29 -49.17 -19.36
CA LYS A 18 8.81 -49.66 -18.06
C LYS A 18 9.17 -48.45 -17.19
N SER A 19 8.56 -48.35 -16.02
CA SER A 19 8.87 -47.31 -15.03
C SER A 19 10.18 -47.62 -14.28
N CYS A 20 11.12 -46.69 -14.26
CA CYS A 20 12.27 -46.71 -13.35
C CYS A 20 12.18 -45.54 -12.35
N ILE A 21 12.20 -45.85 -11.06
CA ILE A 21 12.26 -44.87 -9.96
C ILE A 21 13.72 -44.77 -9.50
N PHE A 22 14.36 -43.61 -9.62
CA PHE A 22 15.68 -43.37 -9.03
C PHE A 22 15.54 -42.70 -7.66
N LYS A 23 16.11 -43.32 -6.62
CA LYS A 23 16.39 -42.69 -5.32
C LYS A 23 17.87 -42.29 -5.30
N THR A 24 18.17 -41.03 -5.07
CA THR A 24 19.55 -40.53 -4.93
C THR A 24 20.01 -40.65 -3.47
N GLN A 25 21.13 -41.36 -3.23
CA GLN A 25 21.91 -41.27 -2.00
C GLN A 25 23.41 -41.17 -2.34
N ASN A 26 24.00 -40.03 -1.95
CA ASN A 26 25.41 -39.68 -1.73
C ASN A 26 26.53 -39.91 -2.79
N ARG A 27 27.53 -39.02 -2.66
CA ARG A 27 28.67 -38.72 -3.55
C ARG A 27 29.73 -39.83 -3.65
N GLN A 28 30.19 -40.14 -4.87
CA GLN A 28 31.58 -40.05 -5.37
C GLN A 28 31.89 -41.04 -6.53
N THR A 29 32.57 -40.49 -7.56
CA THR A 29 33.44 -41.10 -8.60
C THR A 29 32.90 -41.92 -9.80
N ALA A 30 33.40 -41.48 -10.98
CA ALA A 30 33.32 -41.88 -12.39
C ALA A 30 33.29 -43.40 -12.72
N THR A 31 32.79 -43.87 -13.89
CA THR A 31 33.49 -43.80 -15.21
C THR A 31 32.63 -44.39 -16.36
N PHE A 32 32.58 -43.65 -17.50
CA PHE A 32 32.36 -43.98 -18.94
C PHE A 32 31.13 -44.70 -19.57
N CYS A 33 30.77 -44.12 -20.74
CA CYS A 33 30.23 -44.70 -21.99
C CYS A 33 28.72 -44.89 -22.16
N TRP A 34 28.05 -43.96 -22.84
CA TRP A 34 27.70 -44.03 -24.28
C TRP A 34 27.00 -42.72 -24.69
N VAL A 35 27.52 -42.04 -25.71
CA VAL A 35 26.95 -40.81 -26.25
C VAL A 35 25.76 -41.17 -27.13
N ALA A 36 24.55 -41.06 -26.59
CA ALA A 36 23.36 -40.82 -27.40
C ALA A 36 23.11 -39.30 -27.39
N ARG A 37 23.30 -38.64 -28.55
CA ARG A 37 22.90 -37.24 -28.76
C ARG A 37 21.37 -37.15 -28.67
N LEU A 38 20.84 -37.07 -27.46
CA LEU A 38 19.48 -36.59 -27.22
C LEU A 38 19.55 -35.06 -27.16
N ASN A 39 18.96 -34.40 -28.16
CA ASN A 39 18.66 -32.99 -28.09
C ASN A 39 17.60 -32.77 -27.00
N ILE A 40 18.05 -32.63 -25.75
CA ILE A 40 17.19 -32.23 -24.64
C ILE A 40 16.94 -30.74 -24.83
N HIS A 41 15.80 -30.39 -25.42
CA HIS A 41 15.24 -29.05 -25.26
C HIS A 41 14.70 -28.93 -23.83
N VAL A 42 15.56 -28.47 -22.92
CA VAL A 42 15.12 -27.94 -21.64
C VAL A 42 14.38 -26.64 -21.96
N ILE A 43 13.05 -26.72 -22.05
CA ILE A 43 12.22 -25.51 -22.01
C ILE A 43 12.32 -24.99 -20.58
N HIS A 44 13.28 -24.09 -20.34
CA HIS A 44 13.20 -23.20 -19.20
C HIS A 44 11.98 -22.32 -19.43
N ILE A 45 10.88 -22.62 -18.73
CA ILE A 45 9.85 -21.63 -18.47
C ILE A 45 10.49 -20.61 -17.54
N GLY A 46 11.27 -19.70 -18.13
CA GLY A 46 11.88 -18.59 -17.42
C GLY A 46 10.77 -17.80 -16.74
N LYS A 47 10.94 -17.51 -15.45
CA LYS A 47 10.18 -16.45 -14.79
C LYS A 47 10.20 -15.22 -15.70
N PRO A 48 9.10 -14.46 -15.83
CA PRO A 48 9.14 -13.21 -16.58
C PRO A 48 10.23 -12.34 -15.94
N ARG A 49 11.37 -12.19 -16.65
CA ARG A 49 12.30 -11.12 -16.37
C ARG A 49 11.51 -9.86 -16.60
N ILE A 50 11.31 -9.09 -15.53
CA ILE A 50 10.94 -7.69 -15.63
C ILE A 50 12.08 -7.06 -16.43
N LYS A 51 11.88 -6.94 -17.75
CA LYS A 51 12.82 -6.22 -18.62
C LYS A 51 12.83 -4.80 -18.10
N ASP A 52 14.03 -4.22 -17.94
CA ASP A 52 14.21 -2.79 -17.70
C ASP A 52 13.36 -2.02 -18.71
N ARG A 53 12.20 -1.56 -18.23
CA ARG A 53 11.22 -0.85 -19.04
C ARG A 53 11.83 0.56 -19.21
N PRO A 54 12.01 1.07 -20.44
CA PRO A 54 12.45 2.44 -20.62
C PRO A 54 11.54 3.36 -19.81
N MET A 55 12.14 4.18 -18.94
CA MET A 55 11.44 5.03 -17.99
C MET A 55 10.52 6.00 -18.73
N THR A 56 9.26 5.60 -18.88
CA THR A 56 8.23 6.49 -19.41
C THR A 56 7.93 7.51 -18.33
N PRO A 57 7.84 8.82 -18.62
CA PRO A 57 7.40 9.81 -17.65
C PRO A 57 6.11 9.32 -16.99
N VAL A 58 6.09 9.27 -15.66
CA VAL A 58 4.86 8.95 -14.93
C VAL A 58 3.88 10.06 -15.24
N ALA A 59 2.73 9.69 -15.81
CA ALA A 59 1.67 10.64 -16.04
C ALA A 59 1.26 11.25 -14.68
N PRO A 60 1.08 12.57 -14.60
CA PRO A 60 0.59 13.17 -13.37
C PRO A 60 -0.78 12.58 -13.02
N LEU A 61 -1.03 12.42 -11.71
CA LEU A 61 -2.35 12.05 -11.21
C LEU A 61 -3.43 12.96 -11.87
N PRO A 62 -4.53 12.39 -12.39
CA PRO A 62 -5.60 13.18 -13.02
C PRO A 62 -6.08 14.30 -12.10
N LYS A 63 -6.43 15.46 -12.66
CA LYS A 63 -6.97 16.58 -11.88
C LYS A 63 -8.28 16.13 -11.21
N LEU A 64 -8.45 16.44 -9.92
CA LEU A 64 -9.73 16.25 -9.25
C LEU A 64 -10.78 17.17 -9.90
N SER A 65 -12.01 16.69 -10.02
CA SER A 65 -13.10 17.41 -10.69
C SER A 65 -14.47 17.00 -10.18
N GLY A 66 -15.50 17.76 -10.58
CA GLY A 66 -16.87 17.50 -10.18
C GLY A 66 -17.20 17.95 -8.75
N TYR A 67 -18.24 17.37 -8.17
CA TYR A 67 -18.69 17.70 -6.83
C TYR A 67 -19.13 16.48 -6.02
N VAL A 68 -19.12 16.61 -4.70
CA VAL A 68 -19.57 15.58 -3.75
C VAL A 68 -20.37 16.20 -2.61
N PHE A 69 -21.50 15.59 -2.26
CA PHE A 69 -22.29 15.97 -1.09
C PHE A 69 -21.73 15.28 0.15
N VAL A 70 -21.47 16.00 1.23
CA VAL A 70 -20.88 15.46 2.46
C VAL A 70 -21.78 15.78 3.66
N ALA A 71 -22.17 14.73 4.37
CA ALA A 71 -23.07 14.82 5.51
C ALA A 71 -22.35 15.35 6.75
N VAL A 72 -22.81 16.48 7.30
CA VAL A 72 -22.26 17.09 8.53
C VAL A 72 -23.35 17.47 9.56
N GLN A 73 -24.51 16.82 9.50
CA GLN A 73 -25.68 17.22 10.28
C GLN A 73 -25.50 17.21 11.81
N ASP A 74 -24.48 16.51 12.32
CA ASP A 74 -24.17 16.43 13.76
C ASP A 74 -22.74 16.89 14.05
N ALA A 75 -22.49 17.22 15.32
CA ALA A 75 -21.21 17.76 15.77
C ALA A 75 -20.02 16.81 15.54
N GLY A 76 -20.25 15.49 15.59
CA GLY A 76 -19.22 14.49 15.33
C GLY A 76 -18.80 14.51 13.87
N ARG A 77 -19.77 14.40 12.96
CA ARG A 77 -19.52 14.46 11.50
C ARG A 77 -18.91 15.79 11.07
N LEU A 78 -19.36 16.91 11.65
CA LEU A 78 -18.78 18.21 11.35
C LEU A 78 -17.31 18.30 11.82
N LYS A 79 -16.99 17.73 12.98
CA LYS A 79 -15.60 17.65 13.45
C LYS A 79 -14.77 16.78 12.51
N GLN A 80 -15.25 15.59 12.17
CA GLN A 80 -14.56 14.68 11.25
C GLN A 80 -14.27 15.35 9.90
N PHE A 81 -15.26 16.06 9.35
CA PHE A 81 -15.09 16.84 8.13
C PHE A 81 -13.99 17.90 8.25
N ARG A 82 -14.01 18.70 9.32
CA ARG A 82 -12.98 19.72 9.57
C ARG A 82 -11.59 19.10 9.68
N ASP A 83 -11.46 18.00 10.40
CA ASP A 83 -10.20 17.28 10.54
C ASP A 83 -9.66 16.82 9.17
N GLN A 84 -10.52 16.39 8.23
CA GLN A 84 -10.10 16.06 6.86
C GLN A 84 -9.62 17.30 6.07
N ILE A 85 -10.34 18.41 6.16
CA ILE A 85 -9.97 19.65 5.47
C ILE A 85 -8.65 20.20 6.03
N ASP A 86 -8.48 20.19 7.35
CA ASP A 86 -7.27 20.66 8.01
C ASP A 86 -6.07 19.76 7.69
N LEU A 87 -6.28 18.45 7.57
CA LEU A 87 -5.25 17.52 7.08
C LEU A 87 -4.79 17.87 5.66
N LEU A 88 -5.71 18.16 4.73
CA LEU A 88 -5.33 18.57 3.38
C LEU A 88 -4.55 19.90 3.39
N ARG A 89 -5.03 20.90 4.14
CA ARG A 89 -4.34 22.19 4.32
C ARG A 89 -2.93 22.01 4.87
N SER A 90 -2.76 21.09 5.82
CA SER A 90 -1.48 20.77 6.42
C SER A 90 -0.44 20.32 5.38
N PHE A 91 -0.86 19.65 4.32
CA PHE A 91 -0.01 19.26 3.20
C PHE A 91 0.23 20.38 2.19
N GLY A 92 -0.35 21.57 2.40
CA GLY A 92 -0.21 22.74 1.53
C GLY A 92 -1.31 22.89 0.48
N TRP A 93 -2.43 22.18 0.61
CA TRP A 93 -3.57 22.36 -0.31
C TRP A 93 -4.24 23.72 -0.13
N ALA A 94 -4.49 24.41 -1.24
CA ALA A 94 -5.28 25.62 -1.28
C ALA A 94 -6.79 25.26 -1.36
N ILE A 95 -7.51 25.45 -0.26
CA ILE A 95 -8.95 25.13 -0.16
C ILE A 95 -9.77 26.40 0.08
N ASN A 96 -10.72 26.70 -0.82
CA ASN A 96 -11.63 27.84 -0.72
C ASN A 96 -12.92 27.47 0.01
N ASP A 97 -13.13 28.00 1.21
CA ASP A 97 -14.37 27.83 2.01
C ASP A 97 -15.02 29.18 2.42
N SER A 98 -14.54 30.32 1.89
CA SER A 98 -14.94 31.66 2.36
C SER A 98 -16.10 32.31 1.58
N GLY A 99 -16.59 31.67 0.51
CA GLY A 99 -17.66 32.20 -0.34
C GLY A 99 -17.33 33.51 -1.09
N GLN A 100 -16.10 34.03 -0.97
CA GLN A 100 -15.67 35.29 -1.58
C GLN A 100 -15.11 35.08 -3.02
N PRO A 101 -15.18 36.11 -3.90
CA PRO A 101 -14.59 36.06 -5.24
C PRO A 101 -13.08 35.81 -5.21
N VAL A 102 -12.61 35.05 -6.20
CA VAL A 102 -11.32 34.36 -6.21
C VAL A 102 -10.20 35.19 -6.83
N PHE A 103 -9.10 35.38 -6.10
CA PHE A 103 -7.78 35.65 -6.69
C PHE A 103 -6.84 34.49 -6.35
N GLY A 104 -6.55 33.62 -7.33
CA GLY A 104 -5.62 32.48 -7.17
C GLY A 104 -6.13 31.16 -7.77
N THR A 105 -5.24 30.17 -7.89
CA THR A 105 -5.58 28.79 -8.29
C THR A 105 -5.87 27.95 -7.04
N TRP A 106 -7.10 27.47 -6.88
CA TRP A 106 -7.49 26.59 -5.78
C TRP A 106 -7.41 25.11 -6.19
N ASP A 107 -6.99 24.27 -5.26
CA ASP A 107 -7.00 22.82 -5.45
C ASP A 107 -8.39 22.23 -5.23
N MET A 108 -9.17 22.85 -4.33
CA MET A 108 -10.51 22.40 -3.93
C MET A 108 -11.36 23.58 -3.42
N GLN A 109 -12.68 23.41 -3.48
CA GLN A 109 -13.65 24.36 -2.95
C GLN A 109 -14.62 23.66 -2.00
N VAL A 110 -15.08 24.38 -0.99
CA VAL A 110 -16.12 23.97 -0.06
C VAL A 110 -17.27 24.98 -0.15
N ARG A 111 -18.51 24.48 -0.28
CA ARG A 111 -19.75 25.27 -0.33
C ARG A 111 -20.82 24.66 0.55
N GLU A 112 -21.76 25.47 1.02
CA GLU A 112 -22.97 24.96 1.65
C GLU A 112 -23.99 24.53 0.60
N LEU A 113 -24.81 23.52 0.92
CA LEU A 113 -25.89 23.06 0.03
C LEU A 113 -26.83 24.20 -0.41
N ALA A 114 -27.08 25.18 0.47
CA ALA A 114 -27.94 26.33 0.18
C ALA A 114 -27.38 27.26 -0.91
N ASP A 115 -26.05 27.28 -1.08
CA ASP A 115 -25.35 28.12 -2.04
C ASP A 115 -24.96 27.35 -3.31
N PHE A 116 -25.41 26.09 -3.44
CA PHE A 116 -25.09 25.24 -4.58
C PHE A 116 -26.26 25.19 -5.56
N GLU A 117 -26.16 25.96 -6.63
CA GLU A 117 -26.97 25.76 -7.83
C GLU A 117 -26.36 24.61 -8.66
N GLN A 118 -27.19 23.80 -9.33
CA GLN A 118 -26.77 22.63 -10.11
C GLN A 118 -25.94 23.04 -11.36
N GLU A 119 -24.72 23.50 -11.13
CA GLU A 119 -23.72 23.83 -12.14
C GLU A 119 -22.59 22.78 -12.12
N LYS A 120 -21.86 22.65 -13.23
CA LYS A 120 -20.63 21.83 -13.28
C LYS A 120 -19.46 22.70 -12.83
N PRO A 121 -18.93 22.56 -11.60
CA PRO A 121 -17.87 23.41 -11.13
C PRO A 121 -16.53 23.07 -11.83
N ASP A 122 -15.77 24.10 -12.19
CA ASP A 122 -14.42 23.96 -12.78
C ASP A 122 -13.36 23.47 -11.78
N THR A 123 -13.66 23.62 -10.48
CA THR A 123 -12.84 23.19 -9.34
C THR A 123 -13.56 22.07 -8.61
N ALA A 124 -12.81 21.05 -8.17
CA ALA A 124 -13.36 19.98 -7.35
C ALA A 124 -14.05 20.57 -6.11
N THR A 125 -15.35 20.30 -5.95
CA THR A 125 -16.20 21.01 -4.97
C THR A 125 -16.83 20.04 -3.97
N ILE A 126 -16.63 20.31 -2.68
CA ILE A 126 -17.34 19.65 -1.59
C ILE A 126 -18.55 20.49 -1.21
N ILE A 127 -19.72 19.87 -1.20
CA ILE A 127 -20.99 20.48 -0.82
C ILE A 127 -21.37 19.95 0.55
N ILE A 128 -21.36 20.83 1.55
CA ILE A 128 -21.66 20.51 2.93
C ILE A 128 -23.18 20.44 3.14
N CYS A 129 -23.66 19.28 3.58
CA CYS A 129 -25.07 19.04 3.90
C CYS A 129 -25.28 19.07 5.41
N LYS A 130 -25.85 20.16 5.92
CA LYS A 130 -26.25 20.31 7.34
C LYS A 130 -27.59 19.63 7.65
N THR A 131 -28.36 19.28 6.61
CA THR A 131 -29.60 18.50 6.67
C THR A 131 -29.41 17.18 5.92
N ALA A 132 -30.32 16.22 6.15
CA ALA A 132 -30.30 14.95 5.43
C ALA A 132 -30.38 15.17 3.91
N HIS A 133 -29.54 14.46 3.16
CA HIS A 133 -29.47 14.51 1.71
C HIS A 133 -29.12 13.13 1.17
N ASP A 134 -29.93 12.58 0.27
CA ASP A 134 -29.85 11.17 -0.14
C ASP A 134 -28.53 10.79 -0.82
N ALA A 135 -27.89 11.75 -1.49
CA ALA A 135 -26.60 11.56 -2.15
C ALA A 135 -25.40 11.89 -1.25
N ALA A 136 -25.60 12.28 0.01
CA ALA A 136 -24.50 12.68 0.88
C ALA A 136 -23.70 11.48 1.40
N VAL A 137 -22.38 11.58 1.33
CA VAL A 137 -21.44 10.60 1.87
C VAL A 137 -20.99 10.97 3.28
N GLU A 138 -20.43 9.99 4.00
CA GLU A 138 -19.74 10.25 5.27
C GLU A 138 -18.50 11.15 5.04
N PRO A 139 -18.11 11.99 6.01
CA PRO A 139 -16.97 12.89 5.89
C PRO A 139 -15.62 12.17 6.04
N ASP A 140 -15.42 11.12 5.24
CA ASP A 140 -14.18 10.35 5.15
C ASP A 140 -13.31 10.85 3.98
N GLY A 141 -12.02 11.05 4.23
CA GLY A 141 -11.09 11.60 3.25
C GLY A 141 -10.96 10.76 1.98
N PHE A 142 -10.99 9.42 2.08
CA PHE A 142 -10.91 8.55 0.92
C PHE A 142 -12.19 8.58 0.09
N VAL A 143 -13.38 8.58 0.74
CA VAL A 143 -14.65 8.65 0.01
C VAL A 143 -14.78 9.97 -0.74
N ILE A 144 -14.50 11.08 -0.05
CA ILE A 144 -14.52 12.42 -0.64
C ILE A 144 -13.59 12.46 -1.86
N LEU A 145 -12.35 12.01 -1.69
CA LEU A 145 -11.37 11.98 -2.77
C LEU A 145 -11.83 11.09 -3.93
N SER A 146 -12.38 9.91 -3.64
CA SER A 146 -12.85 8.97 -4.65
C SER A 146 -14.02 9.53 -5.46
N MET A 147 -14.94 10.26 -4.83
CA MET A 147 -16.06 10.90 -5.53
C MET A 147 -15.62 12.04 -6.44
N LEU A 148 -14.48 12.67 -6.15
CA LEU A 148 -13.88 13.75 -6.95
C LEU A 148 -12.89 13.24 -8.01
N GLY A 149 -12.90 11.94 -8.30
CA GLY A 149 -12.08 11.30 -9.34
C GLY A 149 -10.70 10.84 -8.87
N GLY A 150 -10.39 10.91 -7.58
CA GLY A 150 -9.19 10.28 -6.99
C GLY A 150 -9.46 8.84 -6.51
N GLY A 151 -8.63 8.34 -5.58
CA GLY A 151 -8.73 6.99 -5.02
C GLY A 151 -8.31 5.89 -6.00
N MET A 152 -7.54 6.24 -7.05
CA MET A 152 -7.11 5.29 -8.08
C MET A 152 -6.05 4.33 -7.53
N ILE A 153 -5.20 4.80 -6.62
CA ILE A 153 -4.13 4.01 -6.01
C ILE A 153 -4.73 2.77 -5.31
N GLU A 154 -5.72 2.96 -4.45
CA GLU A 154 -6.39 1.87 -3.73
C GLU A 154 -7.12 0.91 -4.68
N ARG A 155 -7.79 1.42 -5.72
CA ARG A 155 -8.49 0.59 -6.70
C ARG A 155 -7.53 -0.26 -7.53
N ASP A 156 -6.43 0.32 -7.98
CA ASP A 156 -5.43 -0.39 -8.78
C ASP A 156 -4.65 -1.40 -7.93
N LEU A 157 -4.33 -1.06 -6.68
CA LEU A 157 -3.78 -2.02 -5.73
C LEU A 157 -4.74 -3.20 -5.53
N ALA A 158 -6.03 -2.96 -5.31
CA ALA A 158 -7.02 -4.03 -5.17
C ALA A 158 -7.12 -4.88 -6.45
N ALA A 159 -7.16 -4.25 -7.63
CA ALA A 159 -7.24 -4.93 -8.91
C ALA A 159 -5.96 -5.72 -9.26
N SER A 160 -4.81 -5.35 -8.69
CA SER A 160 -3.52 -6.00 -8.93
C SER A 160 -3.40 -7.40 -8.29
N VAL A 161 -4.30 -7.77 -7.38
CA VAL A 161 -4.31 -9.09 -6.73
C VAL A 161 -5.04 -10.10 -7.63
N ASP A 162 -4.29 -10.75 -8.51
CA ASP A 162 -4.81 -11.74 -9.46
C ASP A 162 -4.62 -13.17 -8.96
N THR A 163 -5.47 -13.59 -8.03
CA THR A 163 -5.52 -14.97 -7.54
C THR A 163 -6.89 -15.35 -7.00
N ASP A 164 -7.31 -16.59 -7.26
CA ASP A 164 -8.51 -17.20 -6.68
C ASP A 164 -8.22 -18.03 -5.41
N LEU A 165 -6.99 -17.98 -4.88
CA LEU A 165 -6.67 -18.63 -3.61
C LEU A 165 -7.60 -18.16 -2.51
N LEU A 166 -8.03 -19.13 -1.70
CA LEU A 166 -8.93 -18.88 -0.59
C LEU A 166 -8.12 -18.48 0.65
N VAL A 167 -8.64 -17.51 1.39
CA VAL A 167 -8.09 -17.06 2.66
C VAL A 167 -8.21 -18.19 3.67
N ASP A 168 -7.08 -18.59 4.26
CA ASP A 168 -7.04 -19.62 5.29
C ASP A 168 -7.31 -19.04 6.67
N LYS A 169 -6.78 -17.85 6.93
CA LYS A 169 -6.88 -17.13 8.20
C LYS A 169 -6.73 -15.62 8.01
N VAL A 170 -7.51 -14.88 8.80
CA VAL A 170 -7.31 -13.46 9.08
C VAL A 170 -7.12 -13.32 10.59
N LEU A 171 -6.04 -12.65 10.99
CA LEU A 171 -5.74 -12.33 12.38
C LEU A 171 -5.73 -10.82 12.53
N VAL A 172 -6.51 -10.29 13.47
CA VAL A 172 -6.49 -8.87 13.84
C VAL A 172 -5.92 -8.79 15.26
N GLY A 173 -4.62 -8.52 15.36
CA GLY A 173 -3.96 -8.22 16.62
C GLY A 173 -4.03 -6.73 16.96
N LEU A 174 -3.56 -6.37 18.15
CA LEU A 174 -3.58 -4.99 18.65
C LEU A 174 -2.92 -4.00 17.68
N ASN A 175 -1.79 -4.40 17.11
CA ASN A 175 -0.97 -3.55 16.25
C ASN A 175 -0.82 -4.05 14.81
N TRP A 176 -1.15 -5.31 14.56
CA TRP A 176 -0.90 -5.94 13.28
C TRP A 176 -2.09 -6.78 12.86
N THR A 177 -2.52 -6.56 11.64
CA THR A 177 -3.46 -7.42 10.93
C THR A 177 -2.66 -8.30 9.98
N MET A 178 -2.95 -9.59 9.97
CA MET A 178 -2.26 -10.59 9.16
C MET A 178 -3.28 -11.39 8.35
N VAL A 179 -2.98 -11.61 7.08
CA VAL A 179 -3.78 -12.41 6.15
C VAL A 179 -2.87 -13.44 5.51
N TYR A 180 -3.31 -14.70 5.44
CA TYR A 180 -2.64 -15.67 4.59
C TYR A 180 -3.61 -16.59 3.85
N ALA A 181 -3.16 -17.03 2.67
CA ALA A 181 -3.88 -17.86 1.72
C ALA A 181 -2.87 -18.79 1.02
N GLY A 182 -2.84 -20.07 1.41
CA GLY A 182 -1.85 -21.03 0.98
C GLY A 182 -0.42 -20.62 1.39
N GLU A 183 0.42 -20.33 0.40
CA GLU A 183 1.79 -19.86 0.60
C GLU A 183 1.91 -18.33 0.79
N PHE A 184 0.84 -17.58 0.49
CA PHE A 184 0.83 -16.12 0.57
C PHE A 184 0.57 -15.66 1.99
N CYS A 185 1.37 -14.71 2.48
CA CYS A 185 1.28 -14.20 3.82
C CYS A 185 1.65 -12.72 3.85
N GLY A 186 0.74 -11.89 4.36
CA GLY A 186 0.90 -10.44 4.40
C GLY A 186 0.47 -9.86 5.72
N ILE A 187 1.06 -8.72 6.05
CA ILE A 187 0.78 -7.97 7.27
C ILE A 187 0.47 -6.51 6.92
N ALA A 188 -0.34 -5.87 7.76
CA ALA A 188 -0.55 -4.43 7.77
C ALA A 188 -0.72 -3.96 9.22
N ARG A 189 -0.52 -2.68 9.48
CA ARG A 189 -0.82 -2.08 10.78
C ARG A 189 -2.32 -2.20 11.07
N SER A 190 -2.68 -2.60 12.28
CA SER A 190 -4.06 -2.47 12.76
C SER A 190 -4.33 -0.99 13.08
N PRO A 191 -5.57 -0.50 12.86
CA PRO A 191 -5.95 0.82 13.35
C PRO A 191 -5.96 0.82 14.88
N GLU A 192 -5.67 1.96 15.50
CA GLU A 192 -5.75 2.10 16.95
C GLU A 192 -7.20 1.95 17.42
N ARG A 193 -7.41 1.36 18.60
CA ARG A 193 -8.76 1.19 19.13
C ARG A 193 -9.39 2.56 19.37
N GLY A 194 -10.57 2.79 18.81
CA GLY A 194 -11.24 4.10 18.86
C GLY A 194 -10.82 5.04 17.72
N THR A 195 -9.96 4.61 16.80
CA THR A 195 -9.80 5.28 15.50
C THR A 195 -11.19 5.40 14.88
N GLU A 196 -11.56 6.60 14.48
CA GLU A 196 -12.83 6.86 13.83
C GLU A 196 -12.95 6.00 12.56
N GLY A 197 -14.13 5.39 12.37
CA GLY A 197 -14.35 4.43 11.30
C GLY A 197 -13.69 3.06 11.49
N ALA A 198 -12.98 2.75 12.58
CA ALA A 198 -12.62 1.37 12.92
C ALA A 198 -13.80 0.68 13.61
N ARG A 199 -14.76 0.18 12.83
CA ARG A 199 -15.98 -0.46 13.32
C ARG A 199 -15.75 -1.97 13.48
N SER A 200 -16.58 -2.59 14.32
CA SER A 200 -16.66 -4.04 14.38
C SER A 200 -17.14 -4.57 13.04
N ILE A 201 -16.33 -5.39 12.37
CA ILE A 201 -16.72 -6.01 11.11
C ILE A 201 -17.46 -7.30 11.43
N LEU A 202 -18.79 -7.23 11.36
CA LEU A 202 -19.64 -8.39 11.54
C LEU A 202 -19.71 -9.15 10.21
N THR A 203 -19.19 -10.38 10.23
CA THR A 203 -19.29 -11.31 9.10
C THR A 203 -20.08 -12.53 9.54
N GLU A 204 -21.09 -12.95 8.78
CA GLU A 204 -21.90 -14.13 9.12
C GLU A 204 -21.08 -15.42 9.21
N ALA A 205 -20.04 -15.57 8.38
CA ALA A 205 -19.24 -16.78 8.25
C ALA A 205 -17.72 -16.59 8.44
N GLY A 206 -17.27 -15.41 8.87
CA GLY A 206 -15.84 -15.06 8.89
C GLY A 206 -15.28 -14.67 7.52
N PHE A 207 -13.95 -14.52 7.47
CA PHE A 207 -13.20 -14.25 6.23
C PHE A 207 -12.57 -15.49 5.61
N ARG A 208 -12.44 -16.59 6.37
CA ARG A 208 -11.90 -17.85 5.89
C ARG A 208 -12.76 -18.38 4.74
N GLY A 209 -12.13 -18.88 3.68
CA GLY A 209 -12.81 -19.39 2.49
C GLY A 209 -13.23 -18.32 1.49
N ARG A 210 -13.06 -17.02 1.78
CA ARG A 210 -13.20 -15.95 0.78
C ARG A 210 -12.00 -15.93 -0.15
N ARG A 211 -12.16 -15.47 -1.39
CA ARG A 211 -11.03 -15.29 -2.31
C ARG A 211 -10.14 -14.14 -1.81
N LEU A 212 -8.82 -14.31 -1.89
CA LEU A 212 -7.85 -13.28 -1.46
C LEU A 212 -8.07 -11.94 -2.18
N LYS A 213 -8.37 -11.99 -3.48
CA LYS A 213 -8.69 -10.79 -4.29
C LYS A 213 -9.94 -10.06 -3.83
N ASP A 214 -10.91 -10.75 -3.22
CA ASP A 214 -12.10 -10.10 -2.67
C ASP A 214 -11.81 -9.42 -1.33
N LEU A 215 -10.88 -9.98 -0.54
CA LEU A 215 -10.39 -9.34 0.66
C LEU A 215 -9.54 -8.10 0.32
N ALA A 216 -8.72 -8.15 -0.73
CA ALA A 216 -7.92 -7.03 -1.21
C ALA A 216 -8.76 -5.77 -1.52
N LYS A 217 -9.98 -5.93 -2.06
CA LYS A 217 -10.92 -4.83 -2.34
C LYS A 217 -11.30 -4.02 -1.10
N MET A 218 -11.14 -4.58 0.10
CA MET A 218 -11.47 -3.90 1.36
C MET A 218 -10.56 -2.67 1.63
N ILE A 219 -9.44 -2.52 0.89
CA ILE A 219 -8.63 -1.29 0.91
C ILE A 219 -9.42 -0.04 0.48
N CYS A 220 -10.49 -0.23 -0.30
CA CYS A 220 -11.40 0.83 -0.73
C CYS A 220 -12.59 1.06 0.24
N SER A 221 -12.57 0.44 1.43
CA SER A 221 -13.61 0.65 2.44
C SER A 221 -13.44 2.00 3.14
N THR A 222 -14.53 2.55 3.69
CA THR A 222 -14.49 3.70 4.61
C THR A 222 -14.13 3.28 6.04
N ASP A 223 -14.07 1.96 6.28
CA ASP A 223 -13.73 1.39 7.57
C ASP A 223 -12.23 1.11 7.70
N SER A 224 -11.58 1.72 8.68
CA SER A 224 -10.12 1.65 8.87
C SER A 224 -9.61 0.22 9.09
N LEU A 225 -10.40 -0.64 9.77
CA LEU A 225 -10.04 -2.04 9.98
C LEU A 225 -10.17 -2.85 8.69
N SER A 226 -11.21 -2.59 7.91
CA SER A 226 -11.42 -3.18 6.58
C SER A 226 -10.26 -2.82 5.66
N ARG A 227 -9.81 -1.56 5.68
CA ARG A 227 -8.64 -1.12 4.92
C ARG A 227 -7.37 -1.85 5.34
N SER A 228 -7.15 -2.01 6.64
CA SER A 228 -6.02 -2.80 7.16
C SER A 228 -6.02 -4.23 6.64
N MET A 229 -7.17 -4.92 6.68
CA MET A 229 -7.29 -6.28 6.14
C MET A 229 -7.09 -6.34 4.63
N GLY A 230 -7.63 -5.37 3.89
CA GLY A 230 -7.40 -5.26 2.45
C GLY A 230 -5.91 -5.06 2.13
N LEU A 231 -5.22 -4.20 2.87
CA LEU A 231 -3.79 -3.97 2.72
C LEU A 231 -2.97 -5.22 3.06
N ALA A 232 -3.31 -5.92 4.14
CA ALA A 232 -2.68 -7.19 4.49
C ALA A 232 -2.89 -8.26 3.40
N ALA A 233 -4.07 -8.31 2.78
CA ALA A 233 -4.34 -9.21 1.64
C ALA A 233 -3.52 -8.86 0.39
N ILE A 234 -3.39 -7.57 0.08
CA ILE A 234 -2.54 -7.07 -1.01
C ILE A 234 -1.07 -7.44 -0.74
N ASN A 235 -0.59 -7.20 0.48
CA ASN A 235 0.76 -7.55 0.90
C ASN A 235 0.99 -9.06 0.86
N ALA A 236 -0.03 -9.89 1.14
CA ALA A 236 0.12 -11.34 1.07
C ALA A 236 0.47 -11.80 -0.35
N PHE A 237 -0.11 -11.15 -1.37
CA PHE A 237 0.15 -11.45 -2.77
C PHE A 237 1.47 -10.84 -3.27
N TRP A 238 1.73 -9.57 -2.95
CA TRP A 238 2.87 -8.81 -3.51
C TRP A 238 4.18 -8.97 -2.74
N ASN A 239 4.12 -9.04 -1.41
CA ASN A 239 5.31 -9.04 -0.56
C ASN A 239 5.87 -10.45 -0.43
N ARG A 240 6.42 -10.96 -1.52
CA ARG A 240 7.03 -12.28 -1.61
C ARG A 240 8.56 -12.18 -1.57
N PRO A 241 9.26 -13.21 -1.07
CA PRO A 241 10.71 -13.24 -1.12
C PRO A 241 11.22 -13.09 -2.55
N VAL A 242 12.15 -12.15 -2.76
CA VAL A 242 12.87 -11.98 -4.03
C VAL A 242 14.35 -12.24 -3.82
N GLU A 243 14.96 -12.93 -4.79
CA GLU A 243 16.41 -13.14 -4.81
C GLU A 243 17.11 -11.81 -5.14
N ASN A 244 18.05 -11.39 -4.28
CA ASN A 244 18.78 -10.11 -4.31
C ASN A 244 17.96 -8.90 -3.85
N SER A 245 18.02 -8.57 -2.56
CA SER A 245 17.53 -7.28 -2.05
C SER A 245 18.58 -6.19 -2.25
N GLU A 246 18.20 -5.09 -2.89
CA GLU A 246 18.97 -3.84 -2.82
C GLU A 246 18.87 -3.20 -1.41
N LYS A 247 19.61 -2.11 -1.18
CA LYS A 247 19.38 -1.25 0.00
C LYS A 247 17.89 -0.92 0.11
N SER A 248 17.28 -1.16 1.26
CA SER A 248 15.86 -0.86 1.50
C SER A 248 15.64 0.20 2.56
N GLY A 249 14.49 0.86 2.51
CA GLY A 249 14.05 1.84 3.48
C GLY A 249 15.09 2.94 3.76
N PHE A 250 15.30 3.26 5.04
CA PHE A 250 16.19 4.36 5.44
C PHE A 250 17.68 4.12 5.13
N SER A 251 18.10 2.88 4.87
CA SER A 251 19.50 2.59 4.49
C SER A 251 19.92 3.24 3.17
N ARG A 252 18.95 3.69 2.37
CA ARG A 252 19.16 4.41 1.10
C ARG A 252 19.71 5.82 1.26
N PHE A 253 19.41 6.48 2.38
CA PHE A 253 19.87 7.85 2.61
C PHE A 253 21.21 7.85 3.31
N ASP A 254 22.11 8.74 2.90
CA ASP A 254 23.41 8.89 3.55
C ASP A 254 23.28 9.71 4.84
N PRO A 255 23.98 9.34 5.93
CA PRO A 255 24.10 10.19 7.10
C PRO A 255 24.70 11.56 6.76
N PRO A 256 24.22 12.66 7.37
CA PRO A 256 23.27 12.70 8.47
C PRO A 256 21.79 12.82 8.05
N GLY A 257 21.44 12.60 6.78
CA GLY A 257 20.05 12.68 6.28
C GLY A 257 19.59 14.07 5.87
N GLU A 258 20.48 14.92 5.32
CA GLU A 258 20.13 16.28 4.92
C GLU A 258 19.07 16.33 3.82
N GLY A 259 18.03 17.15 4.03
CA GLY A 259 16.94 17.32 3.07
C GLY A 259 15.95 16.15 3.04
N LEU A 260 16.08 15.16 3.92
CA LEU A 260 15.08 14.12 4.12
C LEU A 260 13.95 14.62 5.03
N VAL A 261 12.72 14.53 4.52
CA VAL A 261 11.49 14.69 5.30
C VAL A 261 10.83 13.32 5.42
N ILE A 262 10.43 12.94 6.62
CA ILE A 262 9.79 11.67 6.95
C ILE A 262 8.38 11.97 7.43
N ILE A 263 7.36 11.50 6.72
CA ILE A 263 5.95 11.55 7.15
C ILE A 263 5.66 10.25 7.91
N GLY A 264 5.45 10.36 9.21
CA GLY A 264 5.26 9.24 10.13
C GLY A 264 6.39 9.08 11.16
N GLY A 265 6.05 8.57 12.33
CA GLY A 265 6.84 8.57 13.57
C GLY A 265 8.01 7.59 13.61
N PHE A 266 8.81 7.51 12.54
CA PHE A 266 10.01 6.68 12.47
C PHE A 266 11.19 7.28 13.26
N ARG A 267 11.01 7.49 14.57
CA ARG A 267 11.98 8.19 15.44
C ARG A 267 13.32 7.50 15.54
N ASP A 268 13.34 6.16 15.49
CA ASP A 268 14.58 5.39 15.47
C ASP A 268 15.48 5.70 14.27
N SER A 269 14.92 6.22 13.17
CA SER A 269 15.71 6.66 12.00
C SER A 269 16.71 7.76 12.36
N LYS A 270 16.40 8.63 13.35
CA LYS A 270 17.27 9.73 13.79
C LYS A 270 18.60 9.26 14.37
N LYS A 271 18.70 8.01 14.85
CA LYS A 271 19.96 7.41 15.31
C LYS A 271 21.03 7.40 14.20
N ARG A 272 20.60 7.22 12.95
CA ARG A 272 21.47 7.22 11.76
C ARG A 272 21.35 8.50 10.93
N LEU A 273 20.16 9.10 10.91
CA LEU A 273 19.80 10.26 10.09
C LEU A 273 19.38 11.45 10.98
N PRO A 274 20.27 11.98 11.84
CA PRO A 274 19.91 12.98 12.85
C PRO A 274 19.43 14.32 12.26
N LYS A 275 19.75 14.64 10.99
CA LYS A 275 19.27 15.85 10.30
C LYS A 275 17.98 15.65 9.50
N ALA A 276 17.41 14.44 9.47
CA ALA A 276 16.10 14.22 8.88
C ALA A 276 15.03 14.98 9.68
N LYS A 277 14.00 15.50 9.02
CA LYS A 277 12.84 16.12 9.68
C LYS A 277 11.70 15.11 9.71
N ILE A 278 11.15 14.84 10.90
CA ILE A 278 9.99 13.96 11.05
C ILE A 278 8.75 14.83 11.19
N VAL A 279 7.74 14.58 10.36
CA VAL A 279 6.40 15.17 10.47
C VAL A 279 5.48 14.11 11.04
N GLU A 280 4.87 14.37 12.19
CA GLU A 280 3.96 13.45 12.87
C GLU A 280 2.77 14.22 13.48
N ARG A 281 1.62 13.56 13.60
CA ARG A 281 0.39 14.13 14.18
C ARG A 281 0.52 14.43 15.66
N GLU A 282 1.28 13.60 16.37
CA GLU A 282 1.65 13.77 17.77
C GLU A 282 3.17 14.01 17.82
N PRO A 283 3.62 15.24 17.49
CA PRO A 283 5.04 15.55 17.44
C PRO A 283 5.64 15.48 18.84
N VAL A 284 6.85 14.94 18.94
CA VAL A 284 7.65 14.95 20.17
C VAL A 284 9.03 15.50 19.88
N SER A 285 9.62 16.21 20.86
CA SER A 285 10.96 16.76 20.75
C SER A 285 11.14 17.71 19.54
N ASP A 286 12.01 17.37 18.59
CA ASP A 286 12.34 18.17 17.40
C ASP A 286 11.53 17.78 16.15
N ASP A 287 10.44 17.02 16.33
CA ASP A 287 9.47 16.76 15.29
C ASP A 287 8.83 18.06 14.77
N VAL A 288 8.46 18.03 13.50
CA VAL A 288 7.70 19.07 12.82
C VAL A 288 6.21 18.78 13.04
N ASP A 289 5.49 19.77 13.55
CA ASP A 289 4.04 19.72 13.67
C ASP A 289 3.37 19.64 12.29
N ILE A 290 2.21 18.99 12.22
CA ILE A 290 1.48 18.81 10.97
C ILE A 290 1.15 20.15 10.29
N SER A 291 0.89 21.21 11.06
CA SER A 291 0.63 22.56 10.54
C SER A 291 1.79 23.15 9.71
N ASP A 292 3.03 22.72 9.97
CA ASP A 292 4.24 23.11 9.24
C ASP A 292 4.65 22.12 8.13
N ALA A 293 3.86 21.06 7.93
CA ALA A 293 4.19 19.98 7.00
C ALA A 293 4.35 20.47 5.56
N GLY A 294 3.40 21.25 5.04
CA GLY A 294 3.42 21.74 3.66
C GLY A 294 4.67 22.56 3.34
N ARG A 295 5.05 23.50 4.22
CA ARG A 295 6.29 24.27 4.08
C ARG A 295 7.53 23.38 4.18
N THR A 296 7.50 22.38 5.04
CA THR A 296 8.62 21.44 5.21
C THR A 296 8.80 20.55 3.98
N ILE A 297 7.70 20.01 3.44
CA ILE A 297 7.67 19.19 2.21
C ILE A 297 8.13 20.00 1.00
N ALA A 298 7.73 21.27 0.88
CA ALA A 298 8.11 22.14 -0.24
C ALA A 298 9.64 22.33 -0.37
N ASN A 299 10.39 22.14 0.72
CA ASN A 299 11.85 22.25 0.75
C ASN A 299 12.56 20.89 0.80
N ALA A 300 11.83 19.78 0.69
CA ALA A 300 12.39 18.44 0.77
C ALA A 300 13.19 18.07 -0.49
N LYS A 301 14.34 17.43 -0.29
CA LYS A 301 15.08 16.74 -1.36
C LYS A 301 14.61 15.29 -1.50
N TYR A 302 14.26 14.68 -0.38
CA TYR A 302 13.75 13.33 -0.27
C TYR A 302 12.52 13.33 0.64
N LEU A 303 11.48 12.59 0.27
CA LEU A 303 10.29 12.40 1.08
C LEU A 303 10.08 10.91 1.32
N ALA A 304 10.13 10.48 2.58
CA ALA A 304 9.76 9.13 2.99
C ALA A 304 8.37 9.17 3.65
N ILE A 305 7.42 8.39 3.15
CA ILE A 305 6.01 8.42 3.54
C ILE A 305 5.65 7.08 4.17
N THR A 306 5.09 7.08 5.38
CA THR A 306 4.59 5.85 6.00
C THR A 306 3.51 5.18 5.15
N ALA A 307 3.56 3.85 5.02
CA ALA A 307 2.53 3.06 4.37
C ALA A 307 1.15 3.16 5.04
N GLN A 308 1.07 3.63 6.29
CA GLN A 308 -0.20 3.88 6.97
C GLN A 308 -1.04 4.96 6.29
N THR A 309 -0.45 5.78 5.41
CA THR A 309 -1.20 6.74 4.58
C THR A 309 -2.19 6.08 3.61
N LEU A 310 -1.97 4.80 3.25
CA LEU A 310 -2.93 3.97 2.50
C LEU A 310 -4.14 3.55 3.33
N MET A 311 -4.04 3.57 4.67
CA MET A 311 -5.13 3.16 5.56
C MET A 311 -6.09 4.29 5.90
N ASN A 312 -5.65 5.55 5.76
CA ASN A 312 -6.46 6.72 6.08
C ASN A 312 -6.69 7.64 4.86
N GLY A 313 -6.35 7.18 3.65
CA GLY A 313 -6.59 7.89 2.40
C GLY A 313 -5.70 9.11 2.15
N SER A 314 -4.66 9.31 2.95
CA SER A 314 -3.80 10.50 2.84
C SER A 314 -2.65 10.36 1.84
N LEU A 315 -2.40 9.16 1.29
CA LEU A 315 -1.28 8.95 0.35
C LEU A 315 -1.44 9.77 -0.93
N GLU A 316 -2.56 9.65 -1.62
CA GLU A 316 -2.77 10.37 -2.89
C GLU A 316 -2.74 11.91 -2.69
N PRO A 317 -3.40 12.49 -1.68
CA PRO A 317 -3.27 13.92 -1.38
C PRO A 317 -1.82 14.37 -1.11
N LEU A 318 -1.04 13.56 -0.39
CA LEU A 318 0.38 13.81 -0.14
C LEU A 318 1.20 13.77 -1.44
N LEU A 319 0.95 12.79 -2.33
CA LEU A 319 1.67 12.67 -3.60
C LEU A 319 1.37 13.84 -4.54
N ARG A 320 0.14 14.35 -4.54
CA ARG A 320 -0.26 15.55 -5.29
C ARG A 320 0.46 16.79 -4.78
N ALA A 321 0.48 16.99 -3.46
CA ALA A 321 1.13 18.13 -2.82
C ALA A 321 2.66 18.10 -2.96
N SER A 322 3.26 16.90 -2.93
CA SER A 322 4.71 16.69 -2.99
C SER A 322 5.26 16.48 -4.41
N LYS A 323 4.50 16.80 -5.47
CA LYS A 323 4.90 16.52 -6.87
C LYS A 323 6.25 17.11 -7.30
N MET A 324 6.71 18.16 -6.61
CA MET A 324 8.00 18.81 -6.87
C MET A 324 9.16 18.19 -6.10
N VAL A 325 8.91 17.28 -5.16
CA VAL A 325 9.98 16.59 -4.42
C VAL A 325 10.67 15.60 -5.36
N PRO A 326 12.00 15.70 -5.55
CA PRO A 326 12.71 14.90 -6.56
C PRO A 326 12.70 13.39 -6.32
N PHE A 327 12.61 12.96 -5.06
CA PHE A 327 12.62 11.55 -4.69
C PHE A 327 11.59 11.28 -3.60
N ARG A 328 10.63 10.38 -3.89
CA ARG A 328 9.53 10.02 -2.98
C ARG A 328 9.51 8.51 -2.75
N MET A 329 9.50 8.12 -1.49
CA MET A 329 9.48 6.73 -1.05
C MET A 329 8.24 6.45 -0.21
N LEU A 330 7.58 5.32 -0.47
CA LEU A 330 6.61 4.73 0.47
C LEU A 330 7.34 3.69 1.32
N ILE A 331 7.24 3.78 2.64
CA ILE A 331 8.03 2.94 3.55
C ILE A 331 7.19 2.37 4.70
N GLY A 332 7.53 1.15 5.08
CA GLY A 332 7.12 0.52 6.33
C GLY A 332 6.59 -0.89 6.11
N PRO A 333 6.39 -1.69 7.18
CA PRO A 333 5.99 -3.09 7.03
C PRO A 333 4.66 -3.31 6.30
N SER A 334 3.80 -2.28 6.26
CA SER A 334 2.52 -2.31 5.53
C SER A 334 2.63 -1.90 4.06
N ALA A 335 3.80 -1.49 3.56
CA ALA A 335 3.96 -1.04 2.19
C ALA A 335 3.84 -2.23 1.20
N PRO A 336 2.94 -2.17 0.20
CA PRO A 336 2.87 -3.19 -0.84
C PRO A 336 4.06 -3.08 -1.79
N LEU A 337 4.77 -4.18 -2.03
CA LEU A 337 5.78 -4.29 -3.08
C LEU A 337 5.13 -4.48 -4.45
N CYS A 338 4.11 -3.65 -4.74
CA CYS A 338 3.34 -3.67 -5.97
C CYS A 338 3.86 -2.58 -6.92
N PRO A 339 4.39 -2.94 -8.11
CA PRO A 339 4.93 -1.98 -9.08
C PRO A 339 3.97 -0.87 -9.49
N VAL A 340 2.65 -1.08 -9.39
CA VAL A 340 1.65 -0.06 -9.71
C VAL A 340 1.82 1.23 -8.92
N LEU A 341 2.40 1.15 -7.70
CA LEU A 341 2.67 2.32 -6.89
C LEU A 341 3.72 3.26 -7.51
N LEU A 342 4.64 2.72 -8.32
CA LEU A 342 5.65 3.50 -9.03
C LEU A 342 5.02 4.34 -10.16
N ASP A 343 3.89 3.88 -10.72
CA ASP A 343 3.11 4.61 -11.71
C ASP A 343 2.38 5.83 -11.12
N TYR A 344 2.40 5.99 -9.79
CA TYR A 344 1.82 7.13 -9.07
C TYR A 344 2.85 8.15 -8.56
N GLY A 345 4.08 8.06 -9.07
CA GLY A 345 5.14 9.04 -8.83
C GLY A 345 6.01 8.73 -7.61
N LEU A 346 5.88 7.54 -7.03
CA LEU A 346 6.86 7.01 -6.09
C LEU A 346 8.09 6.52 -6.87
N ASP A 347 9.27 6.83 -6.35
CA ASP A 347 10.55 6.38 -6.89
C ASP A 347 11.00 5.07 -6.24
N ASP A 348 10.52 4.83 -5.01
CA ASP A 348 10.80 3.63 -4.22
C ASP A 348 9.59 3.21 -3.38
N VAL A 349 9.37 1.91 -3.26
CA VAL A 349 8.50 1.33 -2.25
C VAL A 349 9.26 0.31 -1.43
N SER A 350 9.38 0.55 -0.14
CA SER A 350 10.12 -0.24 0.84
C SER A 350 9.17 -0.90 1.84
N GLY A 351 8.91 -2.19 1.62
CA GLY A 351 7.98 -3.00 2.42
C GLY A 351 8.65 -4.20 3.09
N ASN A 352 7.85 -4.98 3.82
CA ASN A 352 8.33 -6.19 4.50
C ASN A 352 7.66 -7.44 3.95
N VAL A 353 8.48 -8.48 3.77
CA VAL A 353 8.09 -9.84 3.40
C VAL A 353 8.08 -10.69 4.67
N VAL A 354 7.00 -11.43 4.93
CA VAL A 354 6.96 -12.36 6.07
C VAL A 354 7.79 -13.61 5.73
N VAL A 355 8.83 -13.89 6.52
CA VAL A 355 9.73 -15.03 6.28
C VAL A 355 9.57 -16.16 7.29
N HIS A 356 9.04 -15.85 8.49
CA HIS A 356 8.70 -16.85 9.50
C HIS A 356 7.23 -16.71 9.89
N ARG A 357 6.33 -17.24 9.05
CA ARG A 357 4.88 -17.10 9.22
C ARG A 357 4.38 -17.45 10.62
N ASP A 358 4.71 -18.64 11.12
CA ASP A 358 4.15 -19.13 12.38
C ASP A 358 4.68 -18.33 13.59
N ALA A 359 5.96 -17.94 13.55
CA ALA A 359 6.54 -17.06 14.56
C ALA A 359 5.97 -15.62 14.49
N THR A 360 5.63 -15.15 13.29
CA THR A 360 4.96 -13.87 13.07
C THR A 360 3.54 -13.91 13.65
N GLU A 361 2.79 -14.99 13.40
CA GLU A 361 1.46 -15.20 13.97
C GLU A 361 1.54 -15.20 15.50
N GLN A 362 2.47 -15.96 16.09
CA GLN A 362 2.66 -16.00 17.55
C GLN A 362 3.02 -14.63 18.13
N PHE A 363 3.93 -13.90 17.47
CA PHE A 363 4.28 -12.54 17.89
C PHE A 363 3.06 -11.63 17.94
N ILE A 364 2.22 -11.63 16.90
CA ILE A 364 1.01 -10.81 16.82
C ILE A 364 -0.02 -11.22 17.89
N LEU A 365 -0.14 -12.51 18.20
CA LEU A 365 -1.05 -13.04 19.22
C LEU A 365 -0.64 -12.68 20.65
N GLU A 366 0.65 -12.72 20.96
CA GLU A 366 1.14 -12.58 22.34
C GLU A 366 1.52 -11.15 22.73
N THR A 367 2.26 -10.45 21.86
CA THR A 367 2.89 -9.17 22.22
C THR A 367 2.56 -8.07 21.21
N GLY A 368 2.67 -8.39 19.92
CA GLY A 368 2.35 -7.53 18.80
C GLY A 368 2.77 -6.10 19.04
N THR A 369 4.04 -5.85 19.35
CA THR A 369 4.50 -4.49 19.67
C THR A 369 4.34 -3.55 18.45
N MET A 370 4.46 -2.24 18.66
CA MET A 370 4.30 -1.23 17.60
C MET A 370 5.28 -1.41 16.43
N ILE A 371 6.42 -2.05 16.67
CA ILE A 371 7.49 -2.26 15.70
C ILE A 371 7.47 -3.73 15.28
N MET A 372 7.29 -4.00 13.99
CA MET A 372 7.45 -5.35 13.45
C MET A 372 8.91 -5.75 13.53
N ARG A 373 9.18 -6.96 14.00
CA ARG A 373 10.55 -7.41 14.23
C ARG A 373 11.23 -7.85 12.93
N ASP A 374 12.51 -7.48 12.79
CA ASP A 374 13.34 -7.81 11.63
C ASP A 374 13.75 -9.29 11.56
N ASP A 375 13.64 -10.04 12.67
CA ASP A 375 13.86 -11.49 12.65
C ASP A 375 12.65 -12.28 12.14
N LEU A 376 11.48 -11.64 12.04
CA LEU A 376 10.23 -12.27 11.56
C LEU A 376 9.94 -11.94 10.09
N THR A 377 10.46 -10.80 9.63
CA THR A 377 10.20 -10.24 8.31
C THR A 377 11.47 -9.69 7.68
N GLN A 378 11.56 -9.71 6.35
CA GLN A 378 12.69 -9.14 5.61
C GLN A 378 12.24 -7.89 4.88
N SER A 379 13.02 -6.81 4.99
CA SER A 379 12.77 -5.60 4.24
C SER A 379 13.24 -5.76 2.79
N HIS A 380 12.38 -5.39 1.86
CA HIS A 380 12.66 -5.37 0.42
C HIS A 380 12.17 -4.06 -0.17
N SER A 381 12.71 -3.72 -1.34
CA SER A 381 12.27 -2.55 -2.08
C SER A 381 12.05 -2.87 -3.55
N ILE A 382 11.06 -2.21 -4.14
CA ILE A 382 10.90 -2.07 -5.57
C ILE A 382 11.15 -0.60 -5.94
N ARG A 383 11.67 -0.37 -7.14
CA ARG A 383 12.07 0.96 -7.59
C ARG A 383 11.75 1.15 -9.06
N ARG A 384 11.67 2.41 -9.45
CA ARG A 384 11.51 2.82 -10.84
C ARG A 384 12.81 2.69 -11.64
#